data_AF-A0A6M0CBA2-F1
#
_entry.id   AF-A0A6M0CBA2-F1
#
_cell.length_a   1.000
_cell.length_b   1.000
_cell.length_c   1.000
_cell.angle_alpha   90.00
_cell.angle_beta   90.00
_cell.angle_gamma   90.00
#
_symmetry.space_group_name_H-M   'P 1'
#
loop_
_entity.id
_entity.type
_entity.pdbx_description
1 polymer ?
#
loop_
_entity_poly.entity_id
_entity_poly.type
_entity_poly.pdbx_seq_one_letter_code
_entity_poly.pdbx_strand_id
1 'polypeptide(L)'
;MPIQQRNFRQINSLLIGVEDNGNIFGLEKDLSLISKKNIDGFQQKLVRLILDNIGSNFINKYIKIRFDKLEGKEICIVDVKRSPKKAFLKAEKGLEFYIRVGNTSQKLTIPEIYDHF
;
A
#
# COMPACT_ATOMS: atom_id res chain seq x y z
N MET A 1 16.94 7.34 24.67
CA MET A 1 17.08 8.23 23.50
C MET A 1 15.71 8.78 23.16
N PRO A 2 15.53 10.11 23.02
CA PRO A 2 14.20 10.70 22.98
C PRO A 2 13.57 10.53 21.59
N ILE A 3 12.38 9.92 21.59
CA ILE A 3 11.53 9.74 20.43
C ILE A 3 11.06 11.13 20.01
N GLN A 4 11.66 11.67 18.94
CA GLN A 4 11.23 12.92 18.34
C GLN A 4 9.76 12.78 17.91
N GLN A 5 8.90 13.58 18.54
CA GLN A 5 7.52 13.79 18.12
C GLN A 5 7.50 14.27 16.68
N ARG A 6 7.30 13.35 15.74
CA ARG A 6 7.01 13.68 14.35
C ARG A 6 5.57 14.16 14.29
N ASN A 7 5.39 15.39 13.84
CA ASN A 7 4.08 15.93 13.45
C ASN A 7 3.37 14.95 12.51
N PHE A 8 2.40 14.21 13.02
CA PHE A 8 1.59 13.27 12.25
C PHE A 8 0.63 14.06 11.37
N ARG A 9 1.06 14.40 10.15
CA ARG A 9 0.14 14.33 9.01
C ARG A 9 -0.41 12.89 9.02
N GLN A 10 -1.71 12.67 8.90
CA GLN A 10 -2.28 11.31 8.87
C GLN A 10 -1.58 10.49 7.75
N ILE A 11 -0.63 9.65 8.14
CA ILE A 11 0.05 8.70 7.29
C ILE A 11 -0.66 7.39 7.55
N ASN A 12 -1.34 6.86 6.53
CA ASN A 12 -1.88 5.51 6.60
C ASN A 12 -0.79 4.58 6.09
N SER A 13 -0.25 3.75 6.98
CA SER A 13 0.78 2.78 6.66
C SER A 13 0.16 1.39 6.53
N LEU A 14 0.43 0.71 5.42
CA LEU A 14 0.19 -0.72 5.27
C LEU A 14 1.47 -1.47 5.61
N LEU A 15 1.38 -2.45 6.49
CA LEU A 15 2.46 -3.38 6.81
C LEU A 15 2.23 -4.69 6.05
N ILE A 16 3.21 -5.14 5.28
CA ILE A 16 3.19 -6.40 4.54
C ILE A 16 4.27 -7.30 5.16
N GLY A 17 3.92 -8.56 5.41
CA GLY A 17 4.74 -9.49 6.20
C GLY A 17 4.49 -9.39 7.71
N VAL A 18 3.40 -8.72 8.13
CA VAL A 18 2.91 -8.65 9.51
C VAL A 18 1.46 -9.12 9.54
N GLU A 19 1.13 -10.02 10.46
CA GLU A 19 -0.22 -10.54 10.64
C GLU A 19 -1.10 -9.55 11.43
N ASP A 20 -2.43 -9.71 11.36
CA ASP A 20 -3.38 -8.83 12.07
C ASP A 20 -3.22 -8.85 13.61
N ASN A 21 -2.66 -9.93 14.16
CA ASN A 21 -2.33 -10.05 15.59
C ASN A 21 -0.98 -9.41 15.96
N GLY A 22 -0.27 -8.81 15.00
CA GLY A 22 1.03 -8.18 15.17
C GLY A 22 2.24 -9.11 15.01
N ASN A 23 2.04 -10.41 14.78
CA ASN A 23 3.15 -11.34 14.56
C ASN A 23 3.92 -10.99 13.29
N ILE A 24 5.26 -11.04 13.38
CA ILE A 24 6.13 -10.83 12.23
C ILE A 24 6.23 -12.14 11.43
N PHE A 25 5.49 -12.21 10.32
CA PHE A 25 5.49 -13.36 9.42
C PHE A 25 6.71 -13.35 8.48
N GLY A 26 7.07 -12.17 7.98
CA GLY A 26 8.15 -11.94 7.01
C GLY A 26 7.70 -12.01 5.55
N LEU A 27 8.61 -11.67 4.62
CA LEU A 27 8.37 -11.66 3.17
C LEU A 27 8.98 -12.87 2.44
N GLU A 28 9.55 -13.85 3.15
CA GLU A 28 10.34 -14.92 2.55
C GLU A 28 9.55 -15.70 1.48
N LYS A 29 8.27 -15.97 1.74
CA LYS A 29 7.38 -16.62 0.78
C LYS A 29 7.15 -15.74 -0.45
N ASP A 30 6.84 -14.45 -0.27
CA ASP A 30 6.63 -13.52 -1.37
C ASP A 30 7.87 -13.38 -2.25
N LEU A 31 9.06 -13.24 -1.65
CA LEU A 31 10.33 -13.15 -2.38
C LEU A 31 10.56 -14.41 -3.23
N SER A 32 10.17 -15.59 -2.75
CA SER A 32 10.35 -16.85 -3.48
C SER A 32 9.53 -16.94 -4.77
N LEU A 33 8.39 -16.22 -4.85
CA LEU A 33 7.47 -16.21 -5.98
C LEU A 33 7.86 -15.21 -7.08
N ILE A 34 8.81 -14.31 -6.78
CA ILE A 34 9.20 -13.24 -7.71
C ILE A 34 10.47 -13.66 -8.45
N SER A 35 10.55 -13.32 -9.74
CA SER A 35 11.69 -13.70 -10.60
C SER A 35 13.04 -13.28 -10.01
N LYS A 36 13.12 -12.06 -9.46
CA LYS A 36 14.25 -11.58 -8.67
C LYS A 36 13.91 -11.80 -7.19
N LYS A 37 14.47 -12.86 -6.61
CA LYS A 37 14.12 -13.39 -5.27
C LYS A 37 14.71 -12.57 -4.11
N ASN A 38 14.58 -11.25 -4.17
CA ASN A 38 15.10 -10.33 -3.16
C ASN A 38 14.23 -9.08 -3.03
N ILE A 39 14.57 -8.22 -2.07
CA ILE A 39 13.80 -7.02 -1.73
C ILE A 39 13.64 -6.07 -2.91
N ASP A 40 14.68 -5.88 -3.73
CA ASP A 40 14.57 -5.07 -4.95
C ASP A 40 13.51 -5.64 -5.91
N GLY A 41 13.51 -6.96 -6.08
CA GLY A 41 12.54 -7.64 -6.94
C GLY A 41 11.11 -7.47 -6.45
N PHE A 42 10.91 -7.60 -5.14
CA PHE A 42 9.63 -7.33 -4.51
C PHE A 42 9.19 -5.88 -4.70
N GLN A 43 10.08 -4.91 -4.44
CA GLN A 43 9.79 -3.50 -4.65
C GLN A 43 9.41 -3.22 -6.11
N GLN A 44 10.16 -3.74 -7.07
CA GLN A 44 9.87 -3.57 -8.50
C GLN A 44 8.51 -4.15 -8.87
N LYS A 45 8.18 -5.34 -8.38
CA LYS A 45 6.88 -5.97 -8.63
C LYS A 45 5.74 -5.14 -8.03
N LEU A 46 5.87 -4.69 -6.78
CA LEU A 46 4.86 -3.87 -6.11
C LEU A 46 4.66 -2.51 -6.82
N VAL A 47 5.75 -1.83 -7.16
CA VAL A 47 5.74 -0.58 -7.94
C VAL A 47 4.98 -0.80 -9.25
N ARG A 48 5.29 -1.88 -9.97
CA ARG A 48 4.62 -2.19 -11.24
C ARG A 48 3.13 -2.47 -11.07
N LEU A 49 2.74 -3.23 -10.05
CA LEU A 49 1.32 -3.45 -9.76
C LEU A 49 0.56 -2.14 -9.53
N ILE A 50 1.15 -1.20 -8.79
CA ILE A 50 0.54 0.12 -8.55
C ILE A 50 0.45 0.92 -9.86
N LEU A 51 1.51 0.92 -10.66
CA LEU A 51 1.53 1.63 -11.95
C LEU A 51 0.47 1.10 -12.92
N ASP A 52 0.41 -0.22 -13.05
CA ASP A 52 -0.44 -0.90 -14.02
C ASP A 52 -1.92 -0.78 -13.63
N ASN A 53 -2.24 -0.88 -12.33
CA ASN A 53 -3.61 -0.94 -11.84
C ASN A 53 -4.18 0.39 -11.30
N ILE A 54 -3.36 1.34 -10.87
CA ILE A 54 -3.85 2.62 -10.28
C ILE A 54 -3.34 3.82 -11.09
N GLY A 55 -2.07 3.78 -11.49
CA GLY A 55 -1.46 4.77 -12.38
C GLY A 55 -0.29 5.54 -11.78
N SER A 56 0.56 6.05 -12.67
CA SER A 56 1.83 6.72 -12.35
C SER A 56 1.69 8.02 -11.55
N ASN A 57 0.55 8.68 -11.62
CA ASN A 57 0.31 9.95 -10.92
C ASN A 57 0.35 9.82 -9.40
N PHE A 58 0.17 8.61 -8.85
CA PHE A 58 0.09 8.40 -7.40
C PHE A 58 1.43 8.02 -6.77
N ILE A 59 2.21 7.19 -7.46
CA ILE A 59 3.36 6.54 -6.86
C ILE A 59 4.44 7.52 -6.38
N ASN A 60 4.77 8.54 -7.19
CA ASN A 60 5.86 9.46 -6.86
C ASN A 60 5.48 10.51 -5.81
N LYS A 61 4.18 10.81 -5.64
CA LYS A 61 3.71 11.94 -4.80
C LYS A 61 3.11 11.49 -3.48
N TYR A 62 2.40 10.36 -3.48
CA TYR A 62 1.56 9.96 -2.36
C TYR A 62 1.94 8.63 -1.74
N ILE A 63 2.78 7.82 -2.39
CA ILE A 63 3.16 6.51 -1.89
C ILE A 63 4.65 6.49 -1.59
N LYS A 64 5.02 6.00 -0.41
CA LYS A 64 6.42 5.74 -0.05
C LYS A 64 6.54 4.30 0.41
N ILE A 65 7.31 3.51 -0.33
CA ILE A 65 7.61 2.11 -0.01
C ILE A 65 8.95 2.07 0.71
N ARG A 66 9.01 1.36 1.84
CA ARG A 66 10.23 1.13 2.62
C ARG A 66 10.26 -0.31 3.10
N PHE A 67 11.45 -0.77 3.45
CA PHE A 67 11.67 -2.08 4.04
C PHE A 67 12.34 -1.89 5.39
N ASP A 68 12.04 -2.81 6.30
CA ASP A 68 12.67 -2.89 7.60
C ASP A 68 12.83 -4.36 7.99
N LYS A 69 13.69 -4.60 8.97
CA LYS A 69 13.96 -5.94 9.47
C LYS A 69 13.57 -6.03 10.94
N LEU A 70 12.53 -6.80 11.23
CA LEU A 70 12.05 -7.05 12.58
C LEU A 70 12.21 -8.53 12.90
N GLU A 71 12.75 -8.86 14.06
CA GLU A 71 12.99 -10.26 14.49
C GLU A 71 13.78 -11.09 13.46
N GLY A 72 14.67 -10.44 12.71
CA GLY A 72 15.46 -11.10 11.66
C GLY A 72 14.71 -11.38 10.35
N LYS A 73 13.44 -10.97 10.25
CA LYS A 73 12.59 -11.14 9.05
C LYS A 73 12.37 -9.80 8.35
N GLU A 74 12.35 -9.82 7.03
CA GLU A 74 12.10 -8.63 6.21
C GLU A 74 10.60 -8.32 6.17
N ILE A 75 10.24 -7.05 6.35
CA ILE A 75 8.86 -6.54 6.20
C ILE A 75 8.83 -5.36 5.22
N CYS A 76 7.68 -5.11 4.61
CA CYS A 76 7.46 -3.96 3.74
C CYS A 76 6.45 -3.01 4.37
N ILE A 77 6.77 -1.72 4.35
CA ILE A 77 5.98 -0.62 4.88
C ILE A 77 5.61 0.28 3.72
N VAL A 78 4.31 0.41 3.46
CA VAL A 78 3.77 1.28 2.41
C VAL A 78 3.04 2.44 3.06
N ASP A 79 3.70 3.60 3.11
CA ASP A 79 3.13 4.84 3.63
C ASP A 79 2.34 5.53 2.52
N VAL A 80 1.04 5.77 2.75
CA VAL A 80 0.14 6.44 1.80
C VAL A 80 -0.34 7.77 2.36
N LYS A 81 -0.11 8.84 1.59
CA LYS A 81 -0.62 10.19 1.85
C LYS A 81 -1.96 10.40 1.16
N ARG A 82 -2.84 11.21 1.76
CA ARG A 82 -4.07 11.65 1.10
C ARG A 82 -3.74 12.36 -0.21
N SER A 83 -4.44 11.95 -1.29
CA SER A 83 -4.38 12.58 -2.60
C SER A 83 -5.62 13.46 -2.80
N PRO A 84 -5.49 14.65 -3.43
CA PRO A 84 -6.66 15.45 -3.85
C PRO A 84 -7.37 14.85 -5.07
N LYS A 85 -6.76 13.85 -5.74
CA LYS A 85 -7.34 13.11 -6.86
C LYS A 85 -7.86 11.75 -6.41
N LYS A 86 -9.02 11.33 -6.94
CA LYS A 86 -9.59 9.98 -6.78
C LYS A 86 -8.69 8.94 -7.45
N ALA A 87 -8.24 7.95 -6.68
CA ALA A 87 -7.43 6.83 -7.17
C ALA A 87 -8.35 5.67 -7.56
N PHE A 88 -8.56 5.48 -8.86
CA PHE A 88 -9.35 4.38 -9.40
C PHE A 88 -8.46 3.14 -9.61
N LEU A 89 -9.02 1.97 -9.31
CA LEU A 89 -8.45 0.68 -9.68
C LEU A 89 -8.91 0.32 -11.10
N LYS A 90 -7.99 -0.04 -11.97
CA LYS A 90 -8.27 -0.62 -13.28
C LYS A 90 -8.50 -2.12 -13.09
N ALA A 91 -9.77 -2.53 -13.07
CA ALA A 91 -10.17 -3.92 -13.03
C ALA A 91 -10.55 -4.41 -14.44
N GLU A 92 -10.75 -5.72 -14.59
CA GLU A 92 -11.13 -6.34 -15.87
C GLU A 92 -12.43 -5.75 -16.45
N LYS A 93 -13.39 -5.41 -15.58
CA LYS A 93 -14.70 -4.86 -15.96
C LYS A 93 -14.73 -3.32 -16.02
N GLY A 94 -13.57 -2.68 -16.00
CA GLY A 94 -13.43 -1.23 -16.07
C GLY A 94 -12.89 -0.60 -14.78
N LEU A 95 -13.16 0.70 -14.60
CA LEU A 95 -12.66 1.45 -13.45
C LEU A 95 -13.53 1.22 -12.21
N GLU A 96 -12.87 0.95 -11.10
CA GLU A 96 -13.50 0.74 -9.79
C GLU A 96 -12.95 1.75 -8.78
N PHE A 97 -13.80 2.18 -7.86
CA PHE A 97 -13.40 3.10 -6.78
C PHE A 97 -13.74 2.47 -5.44
N TYR A 98 -12.75 2.47 -4.55
CA TYR A 98 -12.87 1.87 -3.24
C TYR A 98 -12.57 2.89 -2.16
N ILE A 99 -13.33 2.82 -1.07
CA ILE A 99 -13.05 3.52 0.18
C ILE A 99 -12.84 2.50 1.29
N ARG A 100 -12.12 2.92 2.33
CA ARG A 100 -11.99 2.13 3.57
C ARG A 100 -13.01 2.62 4.58
N VAL A 101 -13.86 1.73 5.05
CA VAL A 101 -14.85 2.00 6.10
C VAL A 101 -14.55 1.07 7.26
N GLY A 102 -14.02 1.61 8.36
CA GLY A 102 -13.51 0.78 9.47
C GLY A 102 -12.39 -0.15 9.01
N ASN A 103 -12.57 -1.46 9.20
CA ASN A 103 -11.60 -2.48 8.82
C ASN A 103 -11.86 -3.12 7.43
N THR A 104 -12.89 -2.69 6.70
CA THR A 104 -13.25 -3.24 5.39
C THR A 104 -13.01 -2.26 4.25
N SER A 105 -12.90 -2.79 3.03
CA SER A 105 -12.83 -2.01 1.80
C SER A 105 -14.16 -2.14 1.06
N GLN A 106 -14.81 -1.02 0.79
CA GLN A 106 -16.10 -0.98 0.11
C GLN A 106 -15.95 -0.38 -1.29
N LYS A 107 -16.50 -1.06 -2.30
CA LYS A 107 -16.63 -0.53 -3.66
C LYS A 107 -17.80 0.45 -3.70
N LEU A 108 -17.56 1.64 -4.25
CA LEU A 108 -18.62 2.63 -4.48
C LEU A 108 -19.16 2.55 -5.90
N THR A 109 -20.46 2.81 -6.03
CA THR A 109 -21.16 3.05 -7.28
C THR A 109 -20.90 4.46 -7.81
N ILE A 110 -21.22 4.72 -9.08
CA ILE A 110 -21.01 6.03 -9.70
C ILE A 110 -21.68 7.18 -8.90
N PRO A 111 -22.96 7.09 -8.49
CA PRO A 111 -23.58 8.13 -7.66
C PRO A 111 -22.83 8.39 -6.36
N GLU A 112 -22.49 7.33 -5.61
CA GLU A 112 -21.76 7.45 -4.34
C GLU A 112 -20.38 8.09 -4.52
N ILE A 113 -19.70 7.86 -5.65
CA ILE A 113 -18.42 8.50 -5.97
C ILE A 113 -18.57 10.01 -6.16
N TYR A 114 -19.69 10.48 -6.72
CA TYR A 114 -19.96 11.91 -6.87
C TYR A 114 -20.26 12.55 -5.53
N ASP A 115 -20.96 11.87 -4.62
CA ASP A 115 -21.30 12.44 -3.32
C ASP A 115 -20.13 12.40 -2.32
N HIS A 116 -19.15 11.52 -2.56
CA HIS A 116 -17.98 11.37 -1.69
C HIS A 116 -16.84 12.36 -2.05
N PHE A 117 -16.56 13.31 -1.16
CA PHE A 117 -15.47 14.31 -1.23
C PHE A 117 -14.60 14.39 0.04
#